data_AF-A0A4U9TQY9-F1
#
_entry.id   AF-A0A4U9TQY9-F1
#
_cell.length_a   1.000
_cell.length_b   1.000
_cell.length_c   1.000
_cell.angle_alpha   90.00
_cell.angle_beta   90.00
_cell.angle_gamma   90.00
#
_symmetry.space_group_name_H-M   'P 1'
#
loop_
_entity.id
_entity.type
_entity.pdbx_description
1 polymer ?
#
loop_
_entity_poly.entity_id
_entity_poly.type
_entity_poly.pdbx_seq_one_letter_code
_entity_poly.pdbx_strand_id
1 'polypeptide(L)' 'MNFNGSDDATVLIKRVQSHGGKSGLLCDWLRSEGGHHQSEFDIDEDQLFTGYTVFTQLLERLLLAH' A
#
# COMPACT_ATOMS: atom_id res chain seq x y z
N MET A 1 2.88 14.45 -7.82
CA MET A 1 3.29 13.70 -6.61
C MET A 1 4.69 13.15 -6.84
N ASN A 2 5.53 13.18 -5.82
CA ASN A 2 6.92 12.72 -5.91
C ASN A 2 7.09 11.48 -5.02
N PHE A 3 7.12 10.28 -5.62
CA PHE A 3 7.30 9.00 -4.92
C PHE A 3 8.80 8.68 -4.70
N ASN A 4 9.57 9.64 -4.21
CA ASN A 4 11.02 9.52 -4.07
C ASN A 4 11.47 8.90 -2.74
N GLY A 5 10.55 8.33 -1.96
CA GLY A 5 10.85 7.58 -0.75
C GLY A 5 11.32 6.16 -1.06
N SER A 6 12.16 5.60 -0.18
CA SER A 6 12.55 4.19 -0.22
C SER A 6 11.74 3.39 0.80
N ASP A 7 11.40 2.15 0.46
CA ASP A 7 10.71 1.21 1.34
C ASP A 7 11.35 -0.20 1.26
N ASP A 8 11.46 -0.89 2.39
CA ASP A 8 12.05 -2.22 2.47
C ASP A 8 11.12 -3.34 1.96
N ALA A 9 9.83 -3.04 1.73
CA ALA A 9 8.90 -3.92 1.01
C ALA A 9 9.44 -4.34 -0.37
N THR A 10 10.32 -3.53 -0.95
CA THR A 10 11.03 -3.86 -2.19
C THR A 10 11.88 -5.14 -2.08
N VAL A 11 12.38 -5.50 -0.89
CA VAL A 11 13.10 -6.75 -0.63
C VAL A 11 12.16 -7.95 -0.77
N LEU A 12 10.96 -7.87 -0.19
CA LEU A 12 9.95 -8.93 -0.28
C LEU A 12 9.44 -9.08 -1.71
N ILE A 13 9.16 -7.97 -2.39
CA ILE A 13 8.74 -7.93 -3.80
C ILE A 13 9.79 -8.62 -4.70
N LYS A 14 11.07 -8.26 -4.55
CA LYS A 14 12.17 -8.90 -5.31
C LYS A 14 12.25 -10.40 -5.05
N ARG A 15 12.04 -10.84 -3.80
CA ARG A 15 12.06 -12.27 -3.45
C ARG A 15 10.93 -13.03 -4.15
N VAL A 16 9.71 -12.50 -4.17
CA VAL A 16 8.57 -13.13 -4.87
C VAL A 16 8.82 -13.20 -6.38
N GLN A 17 9.26 -12.09 -6.99
CA GLN A 17 9.52 -12.01 -8.42
C GLN A 17 10.65 -12.95 -8.87
N SER A 18 11.71 -13.10 -8.07
CA SER A 18 12.80 -14.04 -8.38
C SER A 18 12.39 -15.52 -8.37
N HIS A 19 11.22 -15.85 -7.82
CA HIS A 19 10.64 -17.20 -7.83
C HIS A 19 9.49 -17.31 -8.85
N GLY A 20 9.37 -16.37 -9.79
CA GLY A 20 8.33 -16.34 -10.82
C GLY A 20 6.96 -15.86 -10.34
N GLY A 21 6.84 -15.43 -9.09
CA GLY A 21 5.61 -14.87 -8.54
C GLY A 21 5.36 -13.42 -8.97
N LYS A 22 4.11 -12.98 -8.81
CA LYS A 22 3.72 -11.56 -8.97
C LYS A 22 3.56 -10.93 -7.59
N SER A 23 4.01 -9.69 -7.45
CA SER A 23 3.90 -8.92 -6.21
C SER A 23 3.77 -7.43 -6.52
N GLY A 24 3.12 -6.67 -5.64
CA GLY A 24 3.02 -5.22 -5.71
C GLY A 24 2.90 -4.62 -4.30
N LEU A 25 3.08 -3.30 -4.23
CA LEU A 25 2.88 -2.51 -3.01
C LEU A 25 1.64 -1.64 -3.21
N LEU A 26 0.75 -1.65 -2.22
CA LEU A 26 -0.35 -0.69 -2.13
C LEU A 26 0.08 0.43 -1.19
N CYS A 27 0.06 1.67 -1.69
CA CYS A 27 0.25 2.85 -0.88
C CYS A 27 -1.09 3.59 -0.84
N ASP A 28 -1.74 3.59 0.32
CA ASP A 28 -2.97 4.34 0.53
C ASP A 28 -2.65 5.74 1.05
N TRP A 29 -3.44 6.73 0.62
CA TRP A 29 -3.25 8.13 0.97
C TRP A 29 -4.27 8.52 2.03
N LEU A 30 -4.02 8.08 3.26
CA LEU A 30 -4.67 8.67 4.43
C LEU A 30 -4.32 10.17 4.40
N ARG A 31 -5.33 11.01 4.18
CA ARG A 31 -5.13 12.44 3.89
C ARG A 31 -4.39 13.10 5.04
N SER A 32 -3.26 13.74 4.72
CA SER A 32 -2.46 14.55 5.65
C SER A 32 -2.23 15.94 5.06
N GLU A 33 -2.44 17.00 5.85
CA GLU A 33 -2.07 18.37 5.45
C GLU A 33 -0.54 18.59 5.52
N GLY A 34 0.17 17.79 6.33
CA GLY A 34 1.64 17.70 6.38
C GLY A 34 2.23 16.50 5.61
N GLY A 35 3.47 16.60 5.16
CA GLY A 35 4.21 15.48 4.57
C GLY A 35 4.59 14.40 5.59
N HIS A 36 4.97 13.21 5.11
CA HIS A 36 5.18 12.00 5.93
C HIS A 36 6.09 12.14 7.17
N HIS A 37 7.05 13.08 7.18
CA HIS A 37 7.99 13.31 8.30
C HIS A 37 7.87 14.73 8.88
N GLN A 38 6.68 15.35 8.80
CA GLN A 38 6.44 16.69 9.34
C GLN A 38 5.66 16.63 10.66
N SER A 39 5.78 17.68 11.50
CA SER A 39 5.07 17.78 12.78
C SER A 39 3.56 17.86 12.62
N GLU A 40 3.10 18.33 11.47
CA GLU A 40 1.69 18.48 11.11
C GLU A 40 1.16 17.25 10.36
N PHE A 41 1.92 16.14 10.31
CA PHE A 41 1.42 14.90 9.73
C PHE A 41 0.20 14.42 10.51
N ASP A 42 -0.86 14.10 9.78
CA ASP A 42 -2.11 13.61 10.34
C ASP A 42 -2.75 12.58 9.40
N ILE A 43 -3.72 11.83 9.90
CA ILE A 43 -4.41 10.78 9.17
C ILE A 43 -5.91 11.05 9.24
N ASP A 44 -6.58 11.07 8.09
CA ASP A 44 -8.04 10.95 8.04
C ASP A 44 -8.45 9.48 8.30
N GLU A 45 -8.88 9.18 9.53
CA GLU A 45 -9.21 7.81 9.93
C GLU A 45 -10.40 7.21 9.17
N ASP A 46 -11.28 8.04 8.57
CA ASP A 46 -12.36 7.54 7.73
C ASP A 46 -11.81 6.84 6.47
N GLN A 47 -10.60 7.21 6.02
CA GLN A 47 -9.92 6.55 4.90
C GLN A 47 -9.40 5.15 5.26
N LEU A 48 -9.30 4.78 6.55
CA LEU A 48 -8.91 3.42 6.93
C LEU A 48 -9.90 2.37 6.40
N PHE A 49 -11.19 2.72 6.34
CA PHE A 49 -12.19 1.84 5.74
C PHE A 49 -12.02 1.70 4.23
N THR A 50 -11.57 2.76 3.54
CA THR A 50 -11.20 2.68 2.12
C THR A 50 -10.06 1.71 1.91
N GLY A 51 -8.95 1.87 2.64
CA GLY A 51 -7.79 0.98 2.56
C GLY A 51 -8.12 -0.47 2.89
N TYR A 52 -8.90 -0.70 3.95
CA TYR A 52 -9.44 -2.02 4.30
C TYR A 52 -10.23 -2.63 3.14
N THR A 53 -11.17 -1.87 2.58
CA THR A 53 -12.05 -2.33 1.50
C THR A 53 -11.27 -2.69 0.24
N VAL A 54 -10.29 -1.86 -0.14
CA VAL A 54 -9.41 -2.14 -1.29
C VAL A 54 -8.64 -3.44 -1.07
N PHE A 55 -8.06 -3.62 0.13
CA PHE A 55 -7.26 -4.79 0.45
C PHE A 55 -8.09 -6.09 0.47
N THR A 56 -9.25 -6.09 1.13
CA THR A 56 -10.10 -7.28 1.22
C THR A 56 -10.70 -7.66 -0.12
N GLN A 57 -11.19 -6.69 -0.91
CA GLN A 57 -11.71 -6.98 -2.24
C GLN A 57 -10.63 -7.47 -3.21
N LEU A 58 -9.39 -6.96 -3.09
CA LEU A 58 -8.26 -7.49 -3.86
C LEU A 58 -8.01 -8.95 -3.51
N LEU A 59 -7.96 -9.29 -2.21
CA LEU A 59 -7.79 -10.66 -1.74
C LEU A 59 -8.91 -11.58 -2.25
N GLU A 60 -10.17 -11.17 -2.13
CA GLU A 60 -11.32 -11.91 -2.65
C GLU A 60 -11.16 -12.19 -4.15
N ARG A 61 -10.81 -11.18 -4.94
CA ARG A 61 -10.61 -11.34 -6.39
C ARG A 61 -9.47 -12.30 -6.70
N LEU A 62 -8.36 -12.27 -5.95
CA LEU A 62 -7.21 -13.14 -6.20
C LEU A 62 -7.47 -14.58 -5.74
N LEU A 63 -8.25 -14.78 -4.68
CA LEU A 63 -8.56 -16.11 -4.14
C LEU A 63 -9.74 -16.79 -4.86
N LEU A 64 -10.68 -16.01 -5.39
CA LEU A 64 -11.88 -16.51 -6.08
C LEU A 64 -11.74 -16.53 -7.60
N ALA A 65 -10.69 -15.93 -8.16
CA ALA A 65 -10.36 -16.07 -9.59
C ALA A 65 -9.82 -17.49 -9.86
N HIS A 66 -10.74 -18.41 -10.11
CA HIS A 66 -10.50 -19.71 -10.73
C HIS A 66 -11.01 -19.70 -12.17
#